data_AF-A0A914GBM7-F1
#
_entry.id   AF-A0A914GBM7-F1
#
_cell.length_a   1.000
_cell.length_b   1.000
_cell.length_c   1.000
_cell.angle_alpha   90.00
_cell.angle_beta   90.00
_cell.angle_gamma   90.00
#
_symmetry.space_group_name_H-M   'P 1'
#
loop_
_entity.id
_entity.type
_entity.pdbx_description
1 polymer ?
#
loop_
_entity_poly.entity_id
_entity_poly.type
_entity_poly.pdbx_seq_one_letter_code
_entity_poly.pdbx_strand_id
1 'polypeptide(L)'
;MNLFNFNTHFHRHDINVLTELVTFVSGVADNYPEYAAKFAAQLKTVLNASGAGLDPEIRMSFCKAMVTLRNKKVVTDLQIFELFFELVKSEDKHIRKFILGALVSFIKQGSQKCADRKAEAKLQNFVISKLKDSRSVIARIAQLVLIEAFRKNYWRQPKI
;
A
#
# COMPACT_ATOMS: atom_id res chain seq x y z
N MET A 1 18.52 34.53 19.25
CA MET A 1 17.74 34.62 17.99
C MET A 1 17.75 33.24 17.35
N ASN A 2 16.74 32.41 17.68
CA ASN A 2 16.66 31.02 17.23
C ASN A 2 15.83 30.95 15.94
N LEU A 3 16.48 30.62 14.83
CA LEU A 3 15.93 30.55 13.47
C LEU A 3 15.39 29.16 13.07
N PHE A 4 15.23 28.25 14.04
CA PHE A 4 14.71 26.89 13.78
C PHE A 4 13.49 26.59 14.64
N ASN A 5 12.45 27.41 14.49
CA ASN A 5 11.11 27.03 14.93
C ASN A 5 10.23 26.87 13.68
N PHE A 6 10.48 25.79 12.94
CA PHE A 6 9.47 25.28 12.01
C PHE A 6 8.34 24.74 12.87
N ASN A 7 7.41 25.62 13.20
CA ASN A 7 6.14 25.27 13.79
C ASN A 7 5.32 24.55 12.71
N THR A 8 5.65 23.30 12.40
CA THR A 8 4.85 22.45 11.51
C THR A 8 3.68 21.87 12.28
N HIS A 9 2.90 22.73 12.94
CA HIS A 9 1.53 22.37 13.25
C HIS A 9 0.76 22.59 11.96
N PHE A 10 0.66 21.56 11.12
CA PHE A 10 -0.51 21.48 10.24
C PHE A 10 -1.72 21.66 11.16
N HIS A 11 -2.52 22.70 10.95
CA HIS A 11 -3.71 22.85 11.76
C HIS A 11 -4.55 21.60 11.53
N ARG A 12 -5.16 21.04 12.58
CA ARG A 12 -5.97 19.82 12.44
C ARG A 12 -7.05 19.98 11.37
N HIS A 13 -7.52 21.21 11.17
CA HIS A 13 -8.37 21.58 10.06
C HIS A 13 -7.76 21.25 8.69
N ASP A 14 -6.52 21.64 8.42
CA ASP A 14 -5.82 21.39 7.14
C ASP A 14 -5.64 19.89 6.88
N ILE A 15 -5.33 19.11 7.92
CA ILE A 15 -5.25 17.64 7.83
C ILE A 15 -6.61 17.07 7.42
N ASN A 16 -7.69 17.52 8.07
CA ASN A 16 -9.04 17.06 7.76
C ASN A 16 -9.42 17.40 6.30
N VAL A 17 -9.22 18.65 5.87
CA VAL A 17 -9.50 19.07 4.50
C VAL A 17 -8.72 18.23 3.48
N LEU A 18 -7.42 18.04 3.71
CA LEU A 18 -6.60 17.24 2.79
C LEU A 18 -7.07 15.78 2.73
N THR A 19 -7.34 15.16 3.88
CA THR A 19 -7.78 13.77 3.94
C THR A 19 -9.17 13.55 3.32
N GLU A 20 -10.08 14.51 3.45
CA GLU A 20 -11.37 14.54 2.77
C GLU A 20 -11.20 14.65 1.25
N LEU A 21 -10.36 15.58 0.78
CA LEU A 21 -10.09 15.75 -0.66
C LEU A 21 -9.48 14.48 -1.26
N VAL A 22 -8.51 13.86 -0.60
CA VAL A 22 -7.88 12.62 -1.05
C VAL A 22 -8.88 11.46 -1.12
N THR A 23 -9.78 11.38 -0.14
CA THR A 23 -10.86 10.39 -0.12
C THR A 23 -11.84 10.63 -1.26
N PHE A 24 -12.24 11.89 -1.48
CA PHE A 24 -13.13 12.27 -2.59
C PHE A 24 -12.52 11.94 -3.96
N VAL A 25 -11.29 12.39 -4.23
CA VAL A 25 -10.61 12.19 -5.52
C VAL A 25 -10.41 10.71 -5.82
N SER A 26 -9.97 9.91 -4.84
CA SER A 26 -9.87 8.45 -5.03
C SER A 26 -11.24 7.79 -5.19
N GLY A 27 -12.27 8.31 -4.53
CA GLY A 27 -13.66 7.88 -4.61
C GLY A 27 -14.31 8.11 -5.98
N VAL A 28 -13.89 9.12 -6.74
CA VAL A 28 -14.42 9.42 -8.09
C VAL A 28 -13.49 9.01 -9.24
N ALA A 29 -12.35 8.37 -8.93
CA ALA A 29 -11.28 8.08 -9.88
C ALA A 29 -11.70 7.34 -11.17
N ASP A 30 -12.71 6.46 -11.13
CA ASP A 30 -13.17 5.69 -12.29
C ASP A 30 -13.75 6.58 -13.40
N ASN A 31 -14.26 7.76 -13.04
CA ASN A 31 -14.85 8.71 -13.98
C ASN A 31 -13.78 9.55 -14.71
N TYR A 32 -12.53 9.53 -14.24
CA TYR A 32 -11.45 10.40 -14.72
C TYR A 32 -10.12 9.63 -14.82
N PRO A 33 -10.01 8.61 -15.70
CA PRO A 33 -8.89 7.66 -15.68
C PRO A 33 -7.50 8.29 -15.88
N GLU A 34 -7.40 9.30 -16.75
CA GLU A 34 -6.13 10.01 -16.97
C GLU A 34 -5.67 10.76 -15.72
N TYR A 35 -6.58 11.49 -15.07
CA TYR A 35 -6.31 12.21 -13.84
C TYR A 35 -6.06 11.27 -12.67
N ALA A 36 -6.78 10.14 -12.62
CA ALA A 36 -6.58 9.10 -11.61
C ALA A 36 -5.18 8.50 -11.68
N ALA A 37 -4.65 8.25 -12.89
CA ALA A 37 -3.29 7.74 -13.06
C ALA A 37 -2.24 8.76 -12.58
N LYS A 38 -2.41 10.05 -12.92
CA LYS A 38 -1.54 11.13 -12.44
C LYS A 38 -1.59 11.27 -10.92
N PHE A 39 -2.79 11.22 -10.34
CA PHE A 39 -3.00 11.28 -8.90
C PHE A 39 -2.35 10.10 -8.17
N ALA A 40 -2.53 8.88 -8.68
CA ALA A 40 -1.87 7.68 -8.14
C ALA A 40 -0.34 7.80 -8.17
N ALA A 41 0.22 8.33 -9.26
CA ALA A 41 1.65 8.55 -9.38
C ALA A 41 2.16 9.59 -8.36
N GLN A 42 1.44 10.69 -8.17
CA GLN A 42 1.77 11.71 -7.17
C GLN A 42 1.73 11.13 -5.75
N LEU A 43 0.67 10.40 -5.38
CA LEU A 43 0.58 9.73 -4.08
C LEU A 43 1.76 8.77 -3.86
N LYS A 44 2.10 7.95 -4.87
CA LYS A 44 3.24 7.04 -4.81
C LYS A 44 4.56 7.80 -4.58
N THR A 45 4.78 8.88 -5.31
CA THR A 45 5.98 9.72 -5.16
C THR A 45 6.09 10.28 -3.75
N VAL A 46 5.01 10.86 -3.23
CA VAL A 46 4.99 11.46 -1.88
C VAL A 46 5.20 10.40 -0.79
N LEU A 47 4.55 9.24 -0.91
CA LEU A 47 4.69 8.14 0.05
C LEU A 47 6.11 7.54 0.05
N ASN A 48 6.76 7.44 -1.12
CA ASN A 48 8.14 6.93 -1.22
C ASN A 48 9.18 7.94 -0.72
N ALA A 49 9.04 9.22 -1.09
CA ALA A 49 10.03 10.24 -0.76
C ALA A 49 9.96 10.67 0.71
N SER A 50 8.74 10.79 1.26
CA SER A 50 8.49 11.44 2.55
C SER A 50 7.67 10.58 3.50
N GLY A 51 7.53 9.27 3.25
CA GLY A 51 6.71 8.37 4.05
C GLY A 51 6.96 8.49 5.56
N ALA A 52 8.21 8.52 6.02
CA ALA A 52 8.49 8.66 7.46
C ALA A 52 8.20 10.07 8.03
N GLY A 53 8.33 11.11 7.21
CA GLY A 53 8.17 12.52 7.62
C GLY A 53 6.75 13.07 7.50
N LEU A 54 5.83 12.34 6.88
CA LEU A 54 4.40 12.69 6.84
C LEU A 54 3.75 12.53 8.21
N ASP A 55 2.78 13.40 8.49
CA ASP A 55 1.83 13.19 9.58
C ASP A 55 1.19 11.79 9.47
N PRO A 56 1.10 11.01 10.56
CA PRO A 56 0.56 9.65 10.52
C PRO A 56 -0.86 9.55 9.94
N GLU A 57 -1.71 10.55 10.17
CA GLU A 57 -3.10 10.58 9.67
C GLU A 57 -3.13 10.80 8.15
N ILE A 58 -2.34 11.75 7.65
CA ILE A 58 -2.16 12.00 6.21
C ILE A 58 -1.61 10.73 5.53
N ARG A 59 -0.57 10.13 6.11
CA ARG A 59 0.06 8.92 5.57
C ARG A 59 -0.92 7.75 5.50
N MET A 60 -1.74 7.56 6.54
CA MET A 60 -2.79 6.54 6.55
C MET A 60 -3.86 6.83 5.48
N SER A 61 -4.28 8.08 5.33
CA SER A 61 -5.25 8.49 4.30
C SER A 61 -4.72 8.20 2.89
N PHE A 62 -3.46 8.50 2.63
CA PHE A 62 -2.83 8.23 1.33
C PHE A 62 -2.73 6.72 1.06
N CYS A 63 -2.42 5.91 2.08
CA CYS A 63 -2.45 4.46 1.97
C CYS A 63 -3.85 3.94 1.61
N LYS A 64 -4.91 4.46 2.26
CA LYS A 64 -6.31 4.12 1.95
C LYS A 64 -6.71 4.54 0.54
N ALA A 65 -6.28 5.71 0.08
CA ALA A 65 -6.48 6.16 -1.29
C ALA A 65 -5.80 5.22 -2.30
N MET A 66 -4.56 4.79 -2.04
CA MET A 66 -3.87 3.81 -2.89
C MET A 66 -4.59 2.46 -2.95
N VAL A 67 -5.14 1.97 -1.83
CA VAL A 67 -5.99 0.77 -1.82
C VAL A 67 -7.22 0.96 -2.71
N THR A 68 -7.89 2.11 -2.60
CA THR A 68 -9.08 2.45 -3.40
C THR A 68 -8.75 2.48 -4.89
N LEU A 69 -7.66 3.16 -5.27
CA LEU A 69 -7.18 3.25 -6.65
C LEU A 69 -6.80 1.87 -7.21
N ARG A 70 -6.22 0.97 -6.41
CA ARG A 70 -5.98 -0.41 -6.82
C ARG A 70 -7.29 -1.18 -7.04
N ASN A 71 -8.25 -1.06 -6.14
CA ASN A 71 -9.54 -1.77 -6.29
C ASN A 71 -10.27 -1.35 -7.58
N LYS A 72 -10.06 -0.10 -7.99
CA LYS A 72 -10.51 0.51 -9.23
C LYS A 72 -9.63 0.22 -10.46
N LYS A 73 -8.61 -0.63 -10.31
CA LYS A 73 -7.65 -1.03 -11.36
C LYS A 73 -6.80 0.13 -11.93
N VAL A 74 -6.75 1.28 -11.25
CA VAL A 74 -5.84 2.39 -11.61
C VAL A 74 -4.40 2.02 -11.27
N VAL A 75 -4.20 1.25 -10.19
CA VAL A 75 -2.89 0.75 -9.74
C VAL A 75 -2.88 -0.78 -9.82
N THR A 76 -1.80 -1.35 -10.34
CA THR A 76 -1.63 -2.81 -10.44
C THR A 76 -1.25 -3.44 -9.09
N ASP A 77 -1.50 -4.74 -8.95
CA ASP A 77 -1.13 -5.50 -7.75
C ASP A 77 0.36 -5.42 -7.43
N LEU A 78 1.21 -5.54 -8.45
CA LEU A 78 2.64 -5.46 -8.23
C LEU A 78 3.06 -4.07 -7.74
N GLN A 79 2.53 -3.00 -8.34
CA GLN A 79 2.86 -1.63 -7.95
C GLN A 79 2.45 -1.31 -6.51
N ILE A 80 1.28 -1.78 -6.06
CA ILE A 80 0.84 -1.54 -4.69
C ILE A 80 1.65 -2.39 -3.69
N PHE A 81 2.01 -3.62 -4.05
CA PHE A 81 2.87 -4.46 -3.22
C PHE A 81 4.25 -3.84 -3.06
N GLU A 82 4.87 -3.37 -4.14
CA GLU A 82 6.14 -2.65 -4.10
C GLU A 82 6.08 -1.45 -3.13
N LEU A 83 5.09 -0.57 -3.30
CA LEU A 83 4.91 0.59 -2.44
C LEU A 83 4.72 0.19 -0.96
N PHE A 84 3.88 -0.82 -0.69
CA PHE A 84 3.58 -1.23 0.67
C PHE A 84 4.78 -1.88 1.35
N PHE A 85 5.59 -2.66 0.63
CA PHE A 85 6.84 -3.20 1.16
C PHE A 85 7.91 -2.14 1.40
N GLU A 86 7.86 -1.00 0.70
CA GLU A 86 8.65 0.17 1.05
C GLU A 86 8.13 0.84 2.34
N LEU A 87 6.82 1.01 2.46
CA LEU A 87 6.20 1.69 3.60
C LEU A 87 6.28 0.93 4.94
N VAL A 88 6.31 -0.41 4.94
CA VAL A 88 6.43 -1.19 6.19
C VAL A 88 7.74 -0.92 6.94
N LYS A 89 8.75 -0.33 6.27
CA LYS A 89 10.00 0.11 6.90
C LYS A 89 9.76 1.21 7.93
N SER A 90 8.73 2.04 7.74
CA SER A 90 8.35 3.10 8.67
C SER A 90 8.07 2.53 10.07
N GLU A 91 8.44 3.25 11.12
CA GLU A 91 8.23 2.87 12.52
C GLU A 91 6.80 3.17 13.00
N ASP A 92 5.81 2.73 12.22
CA ASP A 92 4.38 2.96 12.49
C ASP A 92 3.63 1.62 12.55
N LYS A 93 3.23 1.22 13.77
CA LYS A 93 2.52 -0.03 14.02
C LYS A 93 1.14 -0.08 13.34
N HIS A 94 0.46 1.06 13.22
CA HIS A 94 -0.88 1.12 12.64
C HIS A 94 -0.81 0.92 11.13
N ILE A 95 0.18 1.54 10.48
CA ILE A 95 0.44 1.32 9.06
C ILE A 95 0.86 -0.11 8.77
N ARG A 96 1.77 -0.69 9.56
CA ARG A 96 2.17 -2.10 9.36
C ARG A 96 0.96 -3.04 9.46
N LYS A 97 0.08 -2.83 10.44
CA LYS A 97 -1.17 -3.60 10.58
C LYS A 97 -2.11 -3.39 9.39
N PHE A 98 -2.30 -2.15 8.96
CA PHE A 98 -3.12 -1.81 7.80
C PHE A 98 -2.59 -2.46 6.52
N ILE A 99 -1.30 -2.32 6.24
CA ILE A 99 -0.64 -2.88 5.06
C ILE A 99 -0.79 -4.40 5.03
N LEU A 100 -0.49 -5.09 6.14
CA LEU A 100 -0.64 -6.54 6.20
C LEU A 100 -2.06 -6.98 5.85
N GLY A 101 -3.08 -6.32 6.45
CA GLY A 101 -4.48 -6.61 6.15
C GLY A 101 -4.86 -6.35 4.68
N ALA A 102 -4.36 -5.25 4.11
CA ALA A 102 -4.60 -4.90 2.71
C ALA A 102 -3.96 -5.91 1.75
N LEU A 103 -2.70 -6.30 1.96
CA LEU A 103 -2.00 -7.28 1.13
C LEU A 103 -2.70 -8.64 1.14
N VAL A 104 -3.11 -9.12 2.31
CA VAL A 104 -3.89 -10.36 2.46
C VAL A 104 -5.23 -10.26 1.72
N SER A 105 -5.93 -9.13 1.86
CA SER A 105 -7.19 -8.90 1.15
C SER A 105 -7.01 -8.93 -0.37
N PHE A 106 -5.93 -8.36 -0.90
CA PHE A 106 -5.63 -8.39 -2.32
C PHE A 106 -5.36 -9.79 -2.85
N ILE A 107 -4.62 -10.61 -2.09
CA ILE A 107 -4.38 -12.02 -2.43
C ILE A 107 -5.70 -12.80 -2.47
N LYS A 108 -6.54 -12.64 -1.44
CA LYS A 108 -7.87 -13.26 -1.39
C LYS A 108 -8.74 -12.87 -2.60
N GLN A 109 -8.76 -11.59 -2.95
CA GLN A 109 -9.53 -11.11 -4.10
C GLN A 109 -8.96 -11.63 -5.42
N GLY A 110 -7.63 -11.74 -5.52
CA GLY A 110 -6.94 -12.34 -6.65
C GLY A 110 -7.35 -13.80 -6.83
N SER A 111 -7.35 -14.59 -5.76
CA SER A 111 -7.65 -16.02 -5.81
C SER A 111 -9.12 -16.34 -6.14
N GLN A 112 -10.05 -15.46 -5.78
CA GLN A 112 -11.48 -15.60 -6.09
C GLN A 112 -11.79 -15.27 -7.56
N LYS A 113 -11.00 -14.38 -8.16
CA LYS A 113 -11.03 -14.13 -9.60
C LYS A 113 -10.25 -15.26 -10.26
N CYS A 114 -10.63 -15.68 -11.47
CA CYS A 114 -9.80 -16.62 -12.23
C CYS A 114 -8.53 -15.89 -12.67
N ALA A 115 -7.58 -15.73 -11.73
CA ALA A 115 -6.41 -14.89 -11.91
C ALA A 115 -5.53 -15.43 -13.03
N ASP A 116 -4.95 -14.52 -13.80
CA ASP A 116 -3.87 -14.84 -14.72
C ASP A 116 -2.73 -15.50 -13.93
N ARG A 117 -2.48 -16.79 -14.21
CA ARG A 117 -1.45 -17.58 -13.53
C ARG A 117 -0.07 -16.91 -13.62
N LYS A 118 0.21 -16.18 -14.71
CA LYS A 118 1.48 -15.49 -14.89
C LYS A 118 1.59 -14.28 -13.95
N ALA A 119 0.50 -13.52 -13.81
CA ALA A 119 0.44 -12.39 -12.88
C ALA A 119 0.52 -12.87 -11.41
N GLU A 120 -0.19 -13.96 -11.07
CA GLU A 120 -0.13 -14.58 -9.75
C GLU A 120 1.31 -15.05 -9.43
N ALA A 121 1.94 -15.80 -10.33
CA ALA A 121 3.31 -16.27 -10.16
C ALA A 121 4.30 -15.11 -9.99
N LYS A 122 4.13 -14.01 -10.75
CA LYS A 122 4.97 -12.81 -10.61
C LYS A 122 4.83 -12.19 -9.21
N LEU A 123 3.60 -12.06 -8.72
CA LEU A 123 3.31 -11.50 -7.40
C LEU A 123 3.84 -12.40 -6.28
N GLN A 124 3.63 -13.72 -6.40
CA GLN A 124 4.14 -14.70 -5.46
C GLN A 124 5.67 -14.68 -5.39
N ASN A 125 6.35 -14.69 -6.54
CA ASN A 125 7.81 -14.58 -6.61
C ASN A 125 8.33 -13.28 -5.99
N PHE A 126 7.62 -12.18 -6.20
CA PHE A 126 7.94 -10.92 -5.53
C PHE A 126 7.87 -11.06 -4.00
N VAL A 127 6.78 -11.60 -3.44
CA VAL A 127 6.66 -11.76 -1.97
C VAL A 127 7.70 -12.75 -1.43
N ILE A 128 7.97 -13.86 -2.13
CA ILE A 128 9.01 -14.83 -1.77
C ILE A 128 10.39 -14.15 -1.75
N SER A 129 10.69 -13.28 -2.71
CA SER A 129 11.97 -12.55 -2.74
C SER A 129 12.18 -11.68 -1.47
N LYS A 130 11.08 -11.15 -0.90
CA LYS A 130 11.13 -10.33 0.32
C LYS A 130 11.43 -11.12 1.59
N LEU A 131 11.34 -12.45 1.58
CA LEU A 131 11.80 -13.29 2.70
C LEU A 131 13.31 -13.18 2.94
N LYS A 132 14.08 -12.83 1.90
CA LYS A 132 15.54 -12.68 1.95
C LYS A 132 15.99 -11.25 2.27
N ASP A 133 15.07 -10.33 2.55
CA ASP A 133 15.42 -8.95 2.90
C ASP A 133 16.12 -8.92 4.27
N SER A 134 17.20 -8.14 4.38
CA SER A 134 17.98 -8.02 5.61
C SER A 134 17.20 -7.37 6.76
N ARG A 135 16.16 -6.59 6.45
CA ARG A 135 15.29 -5.98 7.47
C ARG A 135 14.23 -6.97 7.91
N SER A 136 14.31 -7.36 9.18
CA SER A 136 13.39 -8.32 9.81
C SER A 136 11.91 -7.95 9.65
N VAL A 137 11.56 -6.66 9.62
CA VAL A 137 10.17 -6.23 9.42
C VAL A 137 9.63 -6.61 8.04
N ILE A 138 10.43 -6.51 6.98
CA ILE A 138 10.01 -6.85 5.62
C ILE A 138 9.88 -8.36 5.49
N ALA A 139 10.88 -9.10 5.93
CA ALA A 139 10.85 -10.57 5.94
C ALA A 139 9.66 -11.10 6.74
N ARG A 140 9.36 -10.49 7.91
CA ARG A 140 8.21 -10.85 8.73
C ARG A 140 6.88 -10.58 8.04
N ILE A 141 6.70 -9.42 7.39
CA ILE A 141 5.47 -9.13 6.65
C ILE A 141 5.31 -10.11 5.49
N ALA A 142 6.38 -10.38 4.72
CA ALA A 142 6.35 -11.36 3.65
C ALA A 142 5.96 -12.76 4.15
N GLN A 143 6.55 -13.19 5.27
CA GLN A 143 6.24 -14.47 5.91
C GLN A 143 4.77 -14.56 6.32
N LEU A 144 4.22 -13.52 6.97
CA LEU A 144 2.82 -13.49 7.39
C LEU A 144 1.84 -13.53 6.20
N VAL A 145 2.15 -12.79 5.14
CA VAL A 145 1.38 -12.80 3.90
C VAL A 145 1.38 -14.20 3.26
N LEU A 146 2.54 -14.87 3.20
CA LEU A 146 2.68 -16.22 2.66
C LEU A 146 1.96 -17.27 3.51
N ILE A 147 2.06 -17.18 4.83
CA ILE A 147 1.34 -18.08 5.76
C ILE A 147 -0.16 -17.98 5.53
N GLU A 148 -0.71 -16.77 5.43
CA GLU A 148 -2.15 -16.58 5.24
C GLU A 148 -2.60 -17.08 3.87
N ALA A 149 -1.82 -16.80 2.81
CA ALA A 149 -2.08 -17.31 1.48
C ALA A 149 -2.10 -18.84 1.44
N PHE A 150 -1.17 -19.50 2.14
CA PHE A 150 -1.11 -20.95 2.25
C PHE A 150 -2.28 -21.53 3.04
N ARG A 151 -2.51 -21.04 4.27
CA ARG A 151 -3.56 -21.56 5.16
C ARG A 151 -4.96 -21.48 4.55
N LYS A 152 -5.20 -20.51 3.66
CA LYS A 152 -6.49 -20.28 3.02
C LYS A 152 -6.55 -20.80 1.57
N ASN A 153 -5.48 -21.44 1.08
CA ASN A 153 -5.36 -21.92 -0.30
C ASN A 153 -5.63 -20.83 -1.35
N TYR A 154 -5.18 -19.59 -1.10
CA TYR A 154 -5.36 -18.49 -2.04
C TYR A 154 -4.42 -18.59 -3.24
N TRP A 155 -3.21 -19.08 -3.04
CA TRP A 155 -2.30 -19.40 -4.16
C TRP A 155 -2.26 -20.90 -4.37
N ARG A 156 -2.44 -21.32 -5.62
CA ARG A 156 -2.39 -22.75 -5.95
C ARG A 156 -0.94 -23.18 -5.91
N GLN A 157 -0.62 -24.05 -4.96
CA GLN A 157 0.69 -24.70 -4.96
C GLN A 157 0.78 -25.64 -6.17
N PRO A 158 1.96 -25.79 -6.79
CA PRO A 158 2.22 -26.98 -7.59
C PRO A 158 1.88 -28.19 -6.74
N LYS A 159 1.14 -29.16 -7.29
CA LYS A 159 0.99 -30.45 -6.61
C LYS A 159 2.40 -31.02 -6.42
N ILE A 160 2.81 -31.16 -5.16
CA ILE A 160 4.00 -31.91 -4.76
C ILE A 160 3.72 -33.39 -5.03
#